data_AF-A0A1T4SPE2-F1
#
_entry.id   AF-A0A1T4SPE2-F1
#
_cell.length_a   1.000
_cell.length_b   1.000
_cell.length_c   1.000
_cell.angle_alpha   90.00
_cell.angle_beta   90.00
_cell.angle_gamma   90.00
#
_symmetry.space_group_name_H-M   'P 1'
#
loop_
_entity.id
_entity.type
_entity.pdbx_description
1 polymer ?
#
loop_
_entity_poly.entity_id
_entity_poly.type
_entity_poly.pdbx_seq_one_letter_code
_entity_poly.pdbx_strand_id
1 'polypeptide(L)'
;MTRAKSGRRAVLQAAGALIGGGSALSFAATARAWSLEPIEPEGPIGLAYSERCGGPAEHARLQSQLKAALLEKPSAPSLSAPCPICGCPITVRR
;
A
#
# COMPACT_ATOMS: atom_id res chain seq x y z
N MET A 1 -58.84 -28.98 22.84
CA MET A 1 -57.65 -28.46 23.53
C MET A 1 -56.57 -28.20 22.48
N THR A 2 -56.29 -26.92 22.24
CA THR A 2 -55.39 -26.38 21.22
C THR A 2 -53.96 -26.32 21.75
N ARG A 3 -52.96 -26.78 20.98
CA ARG A 3 -51.56 -26.41 21.21
C ARG A 3 -50.91 -26.02 19.89
N ALA A 4 -50.86 -24.71 19.69
CA ALA A 4 -50.30 -24.07 18.51
C ALA A 4 -48.78 -24.20 18.47
N LYS A 5 -48.25 -24.36 17.24
CA LYS A 5 -46.83 -24.31 16.88
C LYS A 5 -46.30 -22.87 17.03
N SER A 6 -45.47 -22.59 18.03
CA SER A 6 -44.79 -21.26 18.11
C SER A 6 -43.63 -21.24 19.10
N GLY A 7 -42.52 -21.90 18.76
CA GLY A 7 -41.27 -21.81 19.56
C GLY A 7 -40.05 -21.31 18.80
N ARG A 8 -39.97 -21.51 17.47
CA ARG A 8 -38.72 -21.26 16.72
C ARG A 8 -38.67 -19.93 15.96
N ARG A 9 -39.81 -19.26 15.75
CA ARG A 9 -39.86 -17.97 15.02
C ARG A 9 -39.67 -16.74 15.91
N ALA A 10 -39.79 -16.86 17.23
CA ALA A 10 -39.58 -15.74 18.16
C ALA A 10 -38.09 -15.40 18.35
N VAL A 11 -37.20 -16.39 18.25
CA VAL A 11 -35.75 -16.20 18.44
C VAL A 11 -35.12 -15.38 17.31
N LEU A 12 -35.63 -15.51 16.08
CA LEU A 12 -35.12 -14.74 14.93
C LEU A 12 -35.58 -13.28 14.90
N GLN A 13 -36.66 -12.92 15.61
CA GLN A 13 -37.09 -11.51 15.71
C GLN A 13 -36.31 -10.72 16.77
N ALA A 14 -35.58 -11.39 17.69
CA ALA A 14 -34.73 -10.72 18.67
C ALA A 14 -33.39 -10.21 18.09
N ALA A 15 -32.98 -10.68 16.91
CA ALA A 15 -31.70 -10.30 16.30
C ALA A 15 -31.75 -8.98 15.49
N GLY A 16 -32.95 -8.43 15.23
CA GLY A 16 -33.14 -7.26 14.35
C GLY A 16 -33.22 -5.90 15.05
N ALA A 17 -33.19 -5.85 16.39
CA ALA A 17 -33.42 -4.62 17.17
C ALA A 17 -32.15 -4.08 17.88
N LEU A 18 -30.96 -4.37 17.35
CA LEU A 18 -29.70 -3.73 17.77
C LEU A 18 -29.15 -2.79 16.67
N ILE A 19 -30.05 -2.13 15.95
CA ILE A 19 -29.73 -0.96 15.12
C ILE A 19 -30.31 0.25 15.84
N GLY A 20 -29.55 0.82 16.78
CA GLY A 20 -29.92 2.07 17.44
C GLY A 20 -29.48 2.15 18.89
N GLY A 21 -28.30 2.71 19.14
CA GLY A 21 -27.86 3.06 20.49
C GLY A 21 -26.35 3.12 20.59
N GLY A 22 -25.78 4.30 20.33
CA GLY A 22 -24.34 4.51 20.27
C GLY A 22 -23.61 4.20 21.59
N SER A 23 -22.40 3.67 21.46
CA SER A 23 -21.20 3.98 22.27
C SER A 23 -20.12 2.93 22.01
N ALA A 24 -19.65 2.88 20.77
CA ALA A 24 -18.31 2.40 20.50
C ALA A 24 -17.74 3.29 19.42
N LEU A 25 -17.37 4.52 19.80
CA LEU A 25 -16.19 5.12 19.21
C LEU A 25 -15.08 4.14 19.53
N SER A 26 -14.94 3.15 18.65
CA SER A 26 -13.79 2.30 18.56
C SER A 26 -12.68 3.32 18.33
N PHE A 27 -11.93 3.61 19.38
CA PHE A 27 -10.57 4.04 19.20
C PHE A 27 -9.94 2.91 18.38
N ALA A 28 -9.98 3.06 17.06
CA ALA A 28 -9.01 2.42 16.20
C ALA A 28 -7.70 2.97 16.73
N ALA A 29 -7.12 2.27 17.70
CA ALA A 29 -5.72 2.38 18.01
C ALA A 29 -5.05 2.03 16.70
N THR A 30 -4.80 3.06 15.89
CA THR A 30 -4.01 2.92 14.69
C THR A 30 -2.69 2.39 15.23
N ALA A 31 -2.41 1.11 15.02
CA ALA A 31 -1.12 0.53 15.32
C ALA A 31 -0.11 1.24 14.43
N ARG A 32 0.33 2.41 14.86
CA ARG A 32 1.44 3.15 14.27
C ARG A 32 2.72 2.52 14.83
N ALA A 33 2.92 1.24 14.53
CA ALA A 33 4.12 0.52 14.92
C ALA A 33 5.28 0.80 13.95
N TRP A 34 5.02 1.52 12.86
CA TRP A 34 6.02 1.85 11.86
C TRP A 34 6.07 3.36 11.64
N SER A 35 7.19 3.95 12.05
CA SER A 35 7.61 5.28 11.64
C SER A 35 8.48 5.13 10.39
N LEU A 36 8.15 5.90 9.36
CA LEU A 36 9.03 6.06 8.19
C LEU A 36 9.97 7.22 8.52
N GLU A 37 11.25 6.92 8.64
CA GLU A 37 12.28 7.93 8.85
C GLU A 37 13.06 8.13 7.54
N PRO A 38 13.17 9.37 7.04
CA PRO A 38 13.97 9.64 5.86
C PRO A 38 15.44 9.37 6.18
N ILE A 39 16.09 8.61 5.31
CA ILE A 39 17.54 8.34 5.40
C ILE A 39 18.25 9.34 4.51
N GLU A 40 19.27 9.99 5.06
CA GLU A 40 20.16 10.88 4.31
C GLU A 40 20.90 10.05 3.23
N PRO A 41 20.74 10.36 1.93
CA PRO A 41 21.29 9.53 0.87
C PRO A 41 22.82 9.49 0.85
N GLU A 42 23.48 10.55 1.32
CA GLU A 42 24.93 10.67 1.45
C GLU A 42 25.47 10.09 2.77
N GLY A 43 24.59 9.74 3.71
CA GLY A 43 24.94 9.11 4.97
C GLY A 43 25.39 7.65 4.78
N PRO A 44 26.06 7.05 5.77
CA PRO A 44 26.62 5.69 5.64
C PRO A 44 25.57 4.62 5.30
N ILE A 45 24.33 4.77 5.80
CA ILE A 45 23.22 3.87 5.46
C ILE A 45 22.73 4.13 4.03
N GLY A 46 22.59 5.40 3.63
CA GLY A 46 22.21 5.78 2.27
C GLY A 46 23.21 5.26 1.23
N LEU A 47 24.51 5.39 1.52
CA LEU A 47 25.60 4.87 0.70
C LEU A 47 25.57 3.34 0.63
N ALA A 48 25.49 2.64 1.78
CA ALA A 48 25.40 1.18 1.81
C ALA A 48 24.16 0.64 1.07
N TYR A 49 23.07 1.40 1.05
CA TYR A 49 21.88 1.06 0.28
C TYR A 49 22.07 1.33 -1.23
N SER A 50 22.76 2.42 -1.58
CA SER A 50 23.10 2.75 -2.97
C SER A 50 24.05 1.73 -3.60
N GLU A 51 24.98 1.17 -2.82
CA GLU A 51 25.92 0.13 -3.24
C GLU A 51 25.26 -1.25 -3.44
N ARG A 52 24.07 -1.49 -2.86
CA ARG A 52 23.33 -2.77 -3.05
C ARG A 52 22.72 -2.89 -4.45
N CYS A 53 22.34 -1.78 -5.07
CA CYS A 53 21.90 -1.83 -6.45
C CYS A 53 23.10 -2.35 -7.26
N GLY A 54 22.95 -3.47 -7.99
CA GLY A 54 24.02 -4.30 -8.59
C GLY A 54 24.90 -3.62 -9.63
N GLY A 55 25.48 -2.48 -9.29
CA GLY A 55 26.23 -1.57 -10.11
C GLY A 55 25.37 -0.55 -10.89
N PRO A 56 26.01 0.53 -11.38
CA PRO A 56 25.38 1.54 -12.24
C PRO A 56 24.80 0.96 -13.54
N ALA A 57 25.24 -0.24 -13.94
CA ALA A 57 24.80 -0.91 -15.16
C ALA A 57 23.29 -1.26 -15.15
N GLU A 58 22.75 -1.74 -14.04
CA GLU A 58 21.34 -2.16 -13.99
C GLU A 58 20.39 -0.96 -13.97
N HIS A 59 20.79 0.11 -13.28
CA HIS A 59 20.08 1.39 -13.36
C HIS A 59 20.14 1.99 -14.76
N ALA A 60 21.29 1.93 -15.44
CA ALA A 60 21.41 2.40 -16.82
C ALA A 60 20.48 1.63 -17.77
N ARG A 61 20.37 0.30 -17.61
CA ARG A 61 19.46 -0.54 -18.39
C ARG A 61 17.99 -0.21 -18.14
N LEU A 62 17.59 -0.03 -16.87
CA LEU A 62 16.24 0.40 -16.51
C LEU A 62 15.93 1.80 -17.05
N GLN A 63 16.87 2.74 -16.95
CA GLN A 63 16.70 4.07 -17.51
C GLN A 63 16.52 4.05 -19.02
N SER A 64 17.27 3.22 -19.78
CA SER A 64 17.07 3.13 -21.22
C SER A 64 15.71 2.55 -21.59
N GLN A 65 15.23 1.54 -20.85
CA GLN A 65 13.88 0.99 -21.03
C GLN A 65 12.79 2.01 -20.71
N LEU A 66 12.92 2.75 -19.60
CA LEU A 66 11.97 3.80 -19.23
C LEU A 66 11.96 4.95 -20.26
N LYS A 67 13.13 5.32 -20.81
CA LYS A 67 13.21 6.32 -21.88
C LYS A 67 12.51 5.84 -23.15
N ALA A 68 12.72 4.59 -23.56
CA ALA A 68 12.00 4.02 -24.71
C ALA A 68 10.48 4.03 -24.49
N ALA A 69 10.01 3.61 -23.31
CA ALA A 69 8.60 3.65 -22.95
C ALA A 69 8.02 5.07 -22.88
N LEU A 70 8.84 6.08 -22.54
CA LEU A 70 8.43 7.49 -22.49
C LEU A 70 8.21 8.07 -23.90
N LEU A 71 8.97 7.58 -24.89
CA LEU A 71 8.78 7.92 -26.30
C LEU A 71 7.49 7.32 -26.86
N GLU A 72 7.12 6.11 -26.43
CA GLU A 72 5.85 5.46 -26.82
C GLU A 72 4.62 6.11 -26.16
N LYS A 73 4.80 6.88 -25.08
CA LYS A 73 3.72 7.54 -24.33
C LYS A 73 3.85 9.07 -24.41
N PRO A 74 3.45 9.70 -25.53
CA PRO A 74 3.64 11.14 -25.74
C PRO A 74 2.95 12.02 -24.68
N SER A 75 1.87 11.54 -24.07
CA SER A 75 1.13 12.26 -23.02
C SER A 75 1.76 12.19 -21.63
N ALA A 76 2.73 11.30 -21.38
CA ALA A 76 3.37 11.17 -20.08
C ALA A 76 4.62 12.08 -19.98
N PRO A 77 4.70 13.01 -19.00
CA PRO A 77 5.88 13.86 -18.80
C PRO A 77 7.05 13.13 -18.13
N SER A 78 6.76 12.05 -17.42
CA SER A 78 7.74 11.22 -16.72
C SER A 78 7.26 9.77 -16.60
N LEU A 79 8.21 8.86 -16.41
CA LEU A 79 7.94 7.46 -16.05
C LEU A 79 8.86 7.06 -14.91
N SER A 80 8.32 6.26 -13.99
CA SER A 80 9.06 5.74 -12.84
C SER A 80 8.82 4.24 -12.70
N ALA A 81 9.88 3.50 -12.37
CA ALA A 81 9.79 2.09 -11.99
C ALA A 81 10.74 1.80 -10.82
N PRO A 82 10.38 0.89 -9.90
CA PRO A 82 11.26 0.47 -8.83
C PRO A 82 12.37 -0.44 -9.38
N CYS A 83 13.60 -0.22 -8.93
CA CYS A 83 14.71 -1.14 -9.18
C CYS A 83 14.39 -2.51 -8.54
N PRO A 84 14.49 -3.64 -9.26
CA PRO A 84 14.16 -4.95 -8.70
C PRO A 84 15.17 -5.44 -7.65
N ILE A 85 16.35 -4.81 -7.57
CA ILE A 85 17.40 -5.18 -6.62
C ILE A 85 17.24 -4.44 -5.30
N CYS A 86 17.09 -3.12 -5.37
CA CYS A 86 17.12 -2.24 -4.19
C CYS A 86 15.78 -1.52 -3.93
N GLY A 87 14.77 -1.67 -4.78
CA GLY A 87 13.47 -1.00 -4.61
C GLY A 87 13.49 0.52 -4.85
N CYS A 88 14.66 1.11 -5.11
CA CYS A 88 14.80 2.55 -5.36
C CYS A 88 13.96 2.97 -6.58
N PRO A 89 13.21 4.10 -6.50
CA PRO A 89 12.45 4.58 -7.64
C PRO A 89 13.40 5.19 -8.69
N ILE A 90 13.46 4.58 -9.87
CA ILE A 90 14.17 5.13 -11.02
C ILE A 90 13.17 5.90 -11.85
N THR A 91 13.34 7.23 -11.92
CA THR A 91 12.46 8.11 -12.69
C THR A 91 13.21 8.72 -13.86
N VAL A 92 12.59 8.70 -15.04
CA VAL A 92 13.05 9.45 -16.22
C VAL A 92 12.02 10.51 -16.58
N ARG A 93 12.50 11.63 -17.10
CA ARG A 93 11.69 12.75 -17.57
C ARG A 93 12.07 13.07 -19.00
N ARG A 94 11.16 13.73 -19.71
CA ARG A 94 11.40 14.20 -21.07
C ARG A 94 12.25 15.47 -21.06
#